data_AF-A0A6J6QKA1-F1
#
_entry.id   AF-A0A6J6QKA1-F1
#
_cell.length_a   1.000
_cell.length_b   1.000
_cell.length_c   1.000
_cell.angle_alpha   90.00
_cell.angle_beta   90.00
_cell.angle_gamma   90.00
#
_symmetry.space_group_name_H-M   'P 1'
#
loop_
_entity.id
_entity.type
_entity.pdbx_description
1 polymer ?
#
loop_
_entity_poly.entity_id
_entity_poly.type
_entity_poly.pdbx_seq_one_letter_code
_entity_poly.pdbx_strand_id
1 'polypeptide(L)'
;MPLVVHNPILFPKAEQTQVLTSHADVLPTMLGLAGLNVDAVQRRLKLTHNEVHPLVGRDLSGFLLGERKAEAVTGPVYFMTDDEPTRGDYQLDSFGRYYESVVQPNHIEAVVAQLPTGAGGSMQQWKFARYFDNDQFWSAPGQADIVTNLVGSQAKPGEISGTTTVKVHRATAFTVTPPPDEYELYNMTADPLEIDNLAGNPAYAAIQAQMANLLVEQRDLKRIEPSGRGSVTKQNAQLSQGPVPARPTGPQQLVALDIVNTLSNA
;
A
#
# COMPACT_ATOMS: atom_id res chain seq x y z
N MET A 1 0.46 -14.96 3.54
CA MET A 1 0.99 -15.49 2.26
C MET A 1 1.99 -16.58 2.56
N PRO A 2 1.94 -17.73 1.88
CA PRO A 2 2.97 -18.76 2.04
C PRO A 2 4.29 -18.26 1.44
N LEU A 3 5.39 -18.45 2.16
CA LEU A 3 6.75 -18.25 1.66
C LEU A 3 7.50 -19.57 1.81
N VAL A 4 7.97 -20.11 0.69
CA VAL A 4 8.80 -21.33 0.66
C VAL A 4 10.11 -20.99 -0.02
N VAL A 5 11.21 -21.22 0.67
CA VAL A 5 12.56 -21.10 0.10
C VAL A 5 13.06 -22.51 -0.20
N HIS A 6 13.36 -22.79 -1.47
CA HIS A 6 13.80 -24.10 -1.92
C HIS A 6 15.11 -24.01 -2.70
N ASN A 7 16.10 -24.78 -2.27
CA ASN A 7 17.33 -25.03 -2.99
C ASN A 7 17.86 -26.41 -2.52
N PRO A 8 17.97 -27.41 -3.39
CA PRO A 8 18.32 -28.77 -2.97
C PRO A 8 19.78 -28.91 -2.46
N ILE A 9 20.64 -27.94 -2.78
CA ILE A 9 22.04 -27.92 -2.32
C ILE A 9 22.15 -27.18 -0.98
N LEU A 10 21.57 -25.97 -0.90
CA LEU A 10 21.66 -25.12 0.31
C LEU A 10 20.70 -25.57 1.43
N PHE A 11 19.52 -26.08 1.06
CA PHE A 11 18.46 -26.47 1.99
C PHE A 11 18.04 -27.93 1.73
N PRO A 12 18.93 -28.91 2.01
CA PRO A 12 18.68 -30.32 1.71
C PRO A 12 17.61 -30.95 2.63
N LYS A 13 17.21 -30.26 3.70
CA LYS A 13 16.18 -30.69 4.64
C LYS A 13 15.08 -29.65 4.73
N ALA A 14 13.85 -30.13 4.86
CA ALA A 14 12.71 -29.26 5.11
C ALA A 14 12.74 -28.76 6.56
N GLU A 15 12.57 -27.45 6.73
CA GLU A 15 12.47 -26.78 8.03
C GLU A 15 11.31 -25.80 8.02
N GLN A 16 10.82 -25.44 9.21
CA GLN A 16 9.74 -24.48 9.41
C GLN A 16 10.12 -23.49 10.51
N THR A 17 9.60 -22.27 10.40
CA THR A 17 9.87 -21.20 11.37
C THR A 17 8.61 -20.35 11.58
N GLN A 18 8.52 -19.73 12.76
CA GLN A 18 7.51 -18.74 13.12
C GLN A 18 8.06 -17.30 13.05
N VAL A 19 9.27 -17.11 12.52
CA VAL A 19 9.82 -15.76 12.28
C VAL A 19 8.88 -14.99 11.36
N LEU A 20 8.46 -13.82 11.81
CA LEU A 20 7.65 -12.91 10.99
C LEU A 20 8.49 -12.38 9.83
N THR A 21 8.01 -12.61 8.60
CA THR A 21 8.64 -12.14 7.36
C THR A 21 7.71 -11.21 6.59
N SER A 22 8.29 -10.37 5.75
CA SER A 22 7.59 -9.52 4.78
C SER A 22 8.03 -9.86 3.36
N HIS A 23 7.17 -9.60 2.37
CA HIS A 23 7.56 -9.69 0.97
C HIS A 23 8.71 -8.73 0.64
N ALA A 24 8.82 -7.62 1.38
CA ALA A 24 9.95 -6.71 1.27
C ALA A 24 11.30 -7.37 1.62
N ASP A 25 11.30 -8.43 2.44
CA ASP A 25 12.53 -9.15 2.83
C ASP A 25 13.08 -10.03 1.68
N VAL A 26 12.27 -10.34 0.65
CA VAL A 26 12.65 -11.28 -0.42
C VAL A 26 13.85 -10.77 -1.22
N LEU A 27 13.80 -9.54 -1.73
CA LEU A 27 14.88 -9.00 -2.56
C LEU A 27 16.22 -8.87 -1.79
N PRO A 28 16.28 -8.25 -0.59
CA PRO A 28 17.49 -8.24 0.24
C PRO A 28 18.04 -9.65 0.50
N THR A 29 17.16 -10.61 0.81
CA THR A 29 17.55 -12.00 1.08
C THR A 29 18.14 -12.68 -0.15
N MET A 30 17.56 -12.48 -1.33
CA MET A 30 18.12 -13.01 -2.58
C MET A 30 19.50 -12.43 -2.90
N LEU A 31 19.70 -11.12 -2.66
CA LEU A 31 21.00 -10.47 -2.85
C LEU A 31 22.03 -11.02 -1.84
N GLY A 32 21.63 -11.21 -0.59
CA GLY A 32 22.48 -11.82 0.46
C GLY A 32 22.90 -13.24 0.11
N LEU A 33 21.96 -14.10 -0.32
CA LEU A 33 22.25 -15.46 -0.78
C LEU A 33 23.16 -15.50 -2.02
N ALA A 34 23.11 -14.48 -2.87
CA ALA A 34 24.01 -14.33 -4.02
C ALA A 34 25.39 -13.75 -3.64
N GLY A 35 25.62 -13.41 -2.37
CA GLY A 35 26.87 -12.78 -1.91
C GLY A 35 27.08 -11.36 -2.42
N LEU A 36 26.00 -10.66 -2.78
CA LEU A 36 26.08 -9.31 -3.35
C LEU A 36 26.10 -8.23 -2.26
N ASN A 37 26.98 -7.24 -2.44
CA ASN A 37 27.01 -6.05 -1.59
C ASN A 37 25.96 -5.04 -2.08
N VAL A 38 24.84 -4.93 -1.36
CA VAL A 38 23.70 -4.06 -1.71
C VAL A 38 24.13 -2.60 -1.92
N ASP A 39 24.98 -2.05 -1.06
CA ASP A 39 25.44 -0.67 -1.18
C ASP A 39 26.24 -0.45 -2.46
N ALA A 40 27.07 -1.42 -2.86
CA ALA A 40 27.82 -1.36 -4.11
C ALA A 40 26.89 -1.43 -5.33
N VAL A 41 25.88 -2.30 -5.29
CA VAL A 41 24.86 -2.38 -6.36
C VAL A 41 24.11 -1.05 -6.48
N GLN A 42 23.65 -0.49 -5.36
CA GLN A 42 22.93 0.79 -5.37
C GLN A 42 23.79 1.95 -5.86
N ARG A 43 25.08 2.03 -5.46
CA ARG A 43 26.02 3.02 -6.00
C ARG A 43 26.16 2.90 -7.52
N ARG A 44 26.17 1.68 -8.06
CA ARG A 44 26.23 1.45 -9.51
C ARG A 44 24.94 1.88 -10.21
N LEU A 45 23.78 1.53 -9.66
CA LEU A 45 22.47 1.91 -10.22
C LEU A 45 22.26 3.43 -10.26
N LYS A 46 22.77 4.16 -9.27
CA LYS A 46 22.72 5.63 -9.20
C LYS A 46 23.46 6.33 -10.35
N LEU A 47 24.30 5.63 -11.11
CA LEU A 47 24.95 6.19 -12.29
C LEU A 47 24.00 6.31 -13.50
N THR A 48 22.93 5.51 -13.53
CA THR A 48 22.02 5.43 -14.69
C THR A 48 20.54 5.66 -14.33
N HIS A 49 20.19 5.66 -13.04
CA HIS A 49 18.81 5.82 -12.57
C HIS A 49 18.68 7.04 -11.66
N ASN A 50 17.58 7.77 -11.84
CA ASN A 50 17.27 8.98 -11.07
C ASN A 50 16.73 8.68 -9.66
N GLU A 51 16.13 7.51 -9.45
CA GLU A 51 15.56 7.07 -8.19
C GLU A 51 16.19 5.73 -7.80
N VAL A 52 16.95 5.70 -6.72
CA VAL A 52 17.53 4.48 -6.13
C VAL A 52 17.43 4.60 -4.62
N HIS A 53 16.52 3.83 -4.04
CA HIS A 53 16.21 3.88 -2.61
C HIS A 53 16.82 2.70 -1.85
N PRO A 54 17.18 2.89 -0.56
CA PRO A 54 17.50 1.80 0.36
C PRO A 54 16.43 0.71 0.33
N LEU A 55 16.84 -0.55 0.45
CA LEU A 55 15.88 -1.64 0.63
C LEU A 55 15.35 -1.60 2.06
N VAL A 56 14.03 -1.64 2.21
CA VAL A 56 13.35 -1.56 3.52
C VAL A 56 13.14 -2.92 4.19
N GLY A 57 13.31 -4.00 3.43
CA GLY A 57 13.27 -5.36 3.95
C GLY A 57 14.60 -5.78 4.57
N ARG A 58 14.54 -6.82 5.38
CA ARG A 58 15.68 -7.45 6.04
C ARG A 58 16.31 -8.50 5.12
N ASP A 59 17.63 -8.61 5.19
CA ASP A 59 18.34 -9.75 4.64
C ASP A 59 18.27 -10.94 5.60
N LEU A 60 17.51 -11.97 5.21
CA LEU A 60 17.32 -13.21 5.98
C LEU A 60 18.34 -14.31 5.60
N SER A 61 19.27 -14.05 4.68
CA SER A 61 20.21 -15.06 4.15
C SER A 61 20.98 -15.77 5.26
N GLY A 62 21.61 -15.02 6.18
CA GLY A 62 22.35 -15.62 7.31
C GLY A 62 21.46 -16.43 8.27
N PHE A 63 20.16 -16.11 8.38
CA PHE A 63 19.23 -16.95 9.13
C PHE A 63 18.92 -18.25 8.38
N LEU A 64 18.65 -18.16 7.07
CA LEU A 64 18.38 -19.32 6.22
C LEU A 64 19.58 -20.28 6.12
N LEU A 65 20.81 -19.75 6.13
CA LEU A 65 22.04 -20.52 6.10
C LEU A 65 22.43 -21.11 7.49
N GLY A 66 21.66 -20.82 8.54
CA GLY A 66 21.94 -21.28 9.90
C GLY A 66 23.08 -20.52 10.61
N GLU A 67 23.55 -19.42 10.03
CA GLU A 67 24.63 -18.58 10.56
C GLU A 67 24.13 -17.62 11.66
N ARG A 68 22.83 -17.30 11.63
CA ARG A 68 22.15 -16.45 12.62
C ARG A 68 20.92 -17.15 13.18
N LYS A 69 20.62 -16.90 14.45
CA LYS A 69 19.42 -17.42 15.10
C LYS A 69 18.17 -16.58 14.76
N ALA A 70 17.00 -17.16 15.00
CA ALA A 70 15.70 -16.52 14.75
C ALA A 70 15.55 -15.18 15.49
N GLU A 71 16.08 -15.07 16.70
CA GLU A 71 15.97 -13.86 17.52
C GLU A 71 16.70 -12.67 16.88
N ALA A 72 17.76 -12.93 16.10
CA ALA A 72 18.54 -11.88 15.44
C ALA A 72 17.85 -11.28 14.21
N VAL A 73 16.82 -11.96 13.68
CA VAL A 73 16.05 -11.49 12.51
C VAL A 73 14.59 -11.21 12.84
N THR A 74 14.15 -11.52 14.07
CA THR A 74 12.80 -11.23 14.55
C THR A 74 12.62 -9.72 14.69
N GLY A 75 11.48 -9.22 14.20
CA GLY A 75 11.16 -7.81 14.23
C GLY A 75 9.75 -7.55 13.67
N PRO A 76 9.26 -6.31 13.83
CA PRO A 76 7.93 -5.93 13.37
C PRO A 76 7.80 -5.96 11.86
N VAL A 77 6.63 -6.41 11.38
CA VAL A 77 6.23 -6.37 9.97
C VAL A 77 5.25 -5.21 9.80
N TYR A 78 5.53 -4.35 8.83
CA TYR A 78 4.68 -3.22 8.47
C TYR A 78 3.98 -3.51 7.14
N PHE A 79 2.71 -3.15 7.08
CA PHE A 79 1.88 -3.24 5.89
C PHE A 79 1.18 -1.89 5.70
N MET A 80 1.00 -1.49 4.44
CA MET A 80 0.15 -0.37 4.09
C MET A 80 -0.53 -0.59 2.75
N THR A 81 -1.66 0.06 2.56
CA THR A 81 -2.24 0.32 1.25
C THR A 81 -2.87 1.71 1.26
N ASP A 82 -2.61 2.46 0.19
CA ASP A 82 -3.12 3.81 -0.03
C ASP A 82 -3.83 3.92 -1.38
N ASP A 83 -4.08 2.79 -2.04
CA ASP A 83 -4.67 2.77 -3.36
C ASP A 83 -6.20 2.97 -3.26
N GLU A 84 -6.74 3.86 -4.08
CA GLU A 84 -8.18 4.03 -4.27
C GLU A 84 -8.62 3.52 -5.66
N PRO A 85 -8.56 2.22 -5.96
CA PRO A 85 -8.83 1.71 -7.32
C PRO A 85 -10.28 1.91 -7.77
N THR A 86 -11.19 2.16 -6.84
CA THR A 86 -12.60 2.47 -7.12
C THR A 86 -12.86 3.95 -7.37
N ARG A 87 -11.83 4.79 -7.31
CA ARG A 87 -11.94 6.22 -7.55
C ARG A 87 -11.33 6.56 -8.90
N GLY A 88 -12.07 7.30 -9.72
CA GLY A 88 -11.61 7.71 -11.04
C GLY A 88 -12.60 8.69 -11.69
N ASP A 89 -12.25 9.20 -12.86
CA ASP A 89 -12.96 10.32 -13.50
C ASP A 89 -14.44 10.06 -13.79
N TYR A 90 -14.82 8.80 -14.02
CA TYR A 90 -16.18 8.46 -14.50
C TYR A 90 -16.90 7.39 -13.67
N GLN A 91 -16.20 6.61 -12.84
CA GLN A 91 -16.75 5.53 -11.99
C GLN A 91 -17.85 4.69 -12.67
N LEU A 92 -17.52 4.12 -13.84
CA LEU A 92 -18.42 3.27 -14.62
C LEU A 92 -18.03 1.81 -14.53
N ASP A 93 -19.01 0.95 -14.28
CA ASP A 93 -18.81 -0.49 -14.40
C ASP A 93 -18.75 -0.92 -15.89
N SER A 94 -18.47 -2.20 -16.13
CA SER A 94 -18.40 -2.76 -17.49
C SER A 94 -19.72 -2.71 -18.27
N PHE A 95 -20.83 -2.32 -17.64
CA PHE A 95 -22.15 -2.13 -18.25
C PHE A 95 -22.54 -0.65 -18.40
N GLY A 96 -21.64 0.28 -18.07
CA GLY A 96 -21.88 1.73 -18.15
C GLY A 96 -22.80 2.26 -17.05
N ARG A 97 -22.91 1.55 -15.92
CA ARG A 97 -23.62 2.03 -14.72
C ARG A 97 -22.63 2.75 -13.82
N TYR A 98 -23.08 3.86 -13.23
CA TYR A 98 -22.29 4.55 -12.22
C TYR A 98 -22.22 3.71 -10.93
N TYR A 99 -21.07 3.73 -10.26
CA TYR A 99 -20.86 3.14 -8.95
C TYR A 99 -20.19 4.14 -8.00
N GLU A 100 -20.33 3.93 -6.69
CA GLU A 100 -19.67 4.76 -5.67
C GLU A 100 -18.30 4.16 -5.30
N SER A 101 -17.33 5.03 -5.02
CA SER A 101 -16.04 4.61 -4.49
C SER A 101 -16.18 4.04 -3.09
N VAL A 102 -15.18 3.27 -2.63
CA VAL A 102 -15.12 2.79 -1.25
C VAL A 102 -15.18 3.97 -0.29
N VAL A 103 -16.10 3.90 0.68
CA VAL A 103 -16.33 4.93 1.68
C VAL A 103 -15.11 5.07 2.59
N GLN A 104 -14.78 6.31 2.97
CA GLN A 104 -13.70 6.62 3.90
C GLN A 104 -14.06 6.23 5.35
N PRO A 105 -13.08 5.89 6.21
CA PRO A 105 -11.64 5.80 5.95
C PRO A 105 -11.25 4.50 5.23
N ASN A 106 -10.59 4.61 4.06
CA ASN A 106 -10.28 3.46 3.20
C ASN A 106 -8.78 3.21 2.99
N HIS A 107 -7.91 4.05 3.55
CA HIS A 107 -6.46 3.85 3.59
C HIS A 107 -6.09 3.06 4.84
N ILE A 108 -5.11 2.15 4.74
CA ILE A 108 -4.76 1.27 5.85
C ILE A 108 -3.25 1.30 6.06
N GLU A 109 -2.84 1.46 7.32
CA GLU A 109 -1.51 1.10 7.80
C GLU A 109 -1.64 0.11 8.96
N ALA A 110 -0.76 -0.89 9.01
CA ALA A 110 -0.78 -1.92 10.04
C ALA A 110 0.62 -2.39 10.42
N VAL A 111 0.77 -2.80 11.68
CA VAL A 111 1.98 -3.42 12.20
C VAL A 111 1.66 -4.72 12.92
N VAL A 112 2.47 -5.75 12.67
CA VAL A 112 2.44 -7.04 13.36
C VAL A 112 3.77 -7.24 14.08
N ALA A 113 3.72 -7.52 15.38
CA ALA A 113 4.92 -7.66 16.21
C ALA A 113 4.74 -8.68 17.33
N GLN A 114 5.85 -9.20 17.86
CA GLN A 114 5.85 -10.04 19.07
C GLN A 114 6.16 -9.18 20.30
N LEU A 115 5.34 -9.26 21.33
CA LEU A 115 5.50 -8.54 22.60
C LEU A 115 5.48 -9.54 23.79
N PRO A 116 6.30 -9.34 24.83
CA PRO A 116 6.38 -10.23 26.01
C PRO A 116 5.21 -9.98 26.98
N THR A 117 4.00 -10.25 26.51
CA THR A 117 2.73 -9.89 27.18
C THR A 117 1.98 -11.11 27.72
N GLY A 118 2.43 -12.32 27.37
CA GLY A 118 1.86 -13.55 27.88
C GLY A 118 2.32 -13.89 29.30
N ALA A 119 1.74 -14.96 29.87
CA ALA A 119 2.08 -15.44 31.20
C ALA A 119 3.60 -15.71 31.31
N GLY A 120 4.23 -15.19 32.38
CA GLY A 120 5.67 -15.31 32.58
C GLY A 120 6.53 -14.53 31.57
N GLY A 121 5.95 -13.56 30.86
CA GLY A 121 6.65 -12.79 29.83
C GLY A 121 6.80 -13.53 28.50
N SER A 122 5.99 -14.57 28.27
CA SER A 122 5.97 -15.26 26.98
C SER A 122 5.58 -14.31 25.86
N MET A 123 6.20 -14.51 24.69
CA MET A 123 5.92 -13.69 23.51
C MET A 123 4.52 -14.01 22.99
N GLN A 124 3.75 -12.95 22.73
CA GLN A 124 2.48 -13.02 22.01
C GLN A 124 2.56 -12.13 20.78
N GLN A 125 1.92 -12.57 19.71
CA GLN A 125 1.84 -11.83 18.47
C GLN A 125 0.64 -10.88 18.51
N TRP A 126 0.90 -9.61 18.22
CA TRP A 126 -0.10 -8.56 18.18
C TRP A 126 -0.17 -7.93 16.80
N LYS A 127 -1.37 -7.57 16.38
CA LYS A 127 -1.65 -6.76 15.19
C LYS A 127 -2.31 -5.46 15.64
N PHE A 128 -1.85 -4.34 15.11
CA PHE A 128 -2.51 -3.05 15.22
C PHE A 128 -2.67 -2.44 13.84
N ALA A 129 -3.87 -2.00 13.51
CA ALA A 129 -4.19 -1.35 12.24
C ALA A 129 -4.88 -0.01 12.47
N ARG A 130 -4.60 0.95 11.59
CA ARG A 130 -5.26 2.24 11.49
C ARG A 130 -5.83 2.39 10.09
N TYR A 131 -7.12 2.68 10.06
CA TYR A 131 -7.85 3.09 8.88
C TYR A 131 -7.97 4.60 8.93
N PHE A 132 -7.60 5.29 7.86
CA PHE A 132 -7.64 6.74 7.82
C PHE A 132 -8.06 7.27 6.44
N ASP A 133 -8.44 8.54 6.40
CA ASP A 133 -8.69 9.29 5.19
C ASP A 133 -7.41 10.08 4.86
N ASN A 134 -6.77 9.74 3.74
CA ASN A 134 -5.47 10.30 3.41
C ASN A 134 -5.64 11.55 2.53
N ASP A 135 -5.46 12.72 3.13
CA ASP A 135 -5.75 14.01 2.50
C ASP A 135 -4.87 14.35 1.30
N GLN A 136 -3.76 13.65 1.09
CA GLN A 136 -2.94 13.78 -0.12
C GLN A 136 -3.68 13.31 -1.38
N PHE A 137 -4.67 12.42 -1.24
CA PHE A 137 -5.48 11.89 -2.34
C PHE A 137 -6.78 12.67 -2.55
N TRP A 138 -7.03 13.71 -1.76
CA TRP A 138 -8.19 14.56 -1.98
C TRP A 138 -8.09 15.29 -3.32
N SER A 139 -9.24 15.62 -3.91
CA SER A 139 -9.33 16.32 -5.20
C SER A 139 -8.47 17.60 -5.25
N ALA A 140 -8.32 18.29 -4.11
CA ALA A 140 -7.34 19.32 -3.85
C ALA A 140 -6.51 18.88 -2.63
N PRO A 141 -5.31 18.30 -2.83
CA PRO A 141 -4.53 17.68 -1.76
C PRO A 141 -4.35 18.58 -0.54
N GLY A 142 -4.68 18.04 0.64
CA GLY A 142 -4.61 18.71 1.95
C GLY A 142 -5.61 19.84 2.18
N GLN A 143 -6.44 20.17 1.19
CA GLN A 143 -7.33 21.34 1.24
C GLN A 143 -8.80 20.95 1.25
N ALA A 144 -9.25 20.26 0.19
CA ALA A 144 -10.64 19.88 0.02
C ALA A 144 -10.78 18.64 -0.84
N ASP A 145 -11.74 17.79 -0.48
CA ASP A 145 -12.18 16.68 -1.31
C ASP A 145 -13.56 16.96 -1.88
N ILE A 146 -13.67 17.00 -3.20
CA ILE A 146 -14.92 17.22 -3.92
C ILE A 146 -15.25 15.92 -4.62
N VAL A 147 -16.32 15.27 -4.17
CA VAL A 147 -16.80 14.01 -4.71
C VAL A 147 -18.20 14.22 -5.25
N THR A 148 -18.45 13.79 -6.48
CA THR A 148 -19.79 13.80 -7.07
C THR A 148 -20.20 12.38 -7.38
N ASN A 149 -21.13 11.84 -6.58
CA ASN A 149 -21.69 10.52 -6.78
C ASN A 149 -22.87 10.63 -7.75
N LEU A 150 -22.75 9.95 -8.89
CA LEU A 150 -23.81 9.85 -9.89
C LEU A 150 -24.54 8.53 -9.72
N VAL A 151 -25.87 8.55 -9.87
CA VAL A 151 -26.73 7.37 -9.86
C VAL A 151 -27.47 7.33 -11.19
N GLY A 152 -27.37 6.18 -11.87
CA GLY A 152 -27.98 5.97 -13.17
C GLY A 152 -27.07 5.15 -14.09
N SER A 153 -27.35 5.22 -15.38
CA SER A 153 -26.64 4.45 -16.40
C SER A 153 -26.39 5.31 -17.63
N GLN A 154 -25.14 5.42 -18.07
CA GLN A 154 -24.82 6.04 -19.36
C GLN A 154 -25.24 5.17 -20.55
N ALA A 155 -25.31 3.86 -20.36
CA ALA A 155 -25.66 2.91 -21.42
C ALA A 155 -27.16 2.85 -21.75
N LYS A 156 -28.03 3.51 -20.98
CA LYS A 156 -29.49 3.44 -21.12
C LYS A 156 -30.10 4.84 -20.97
N PRO A 157 -31.07 5.22 -21.82
CA PRO A 157 -31.85 6.43 -21.58
C PRO A 157 -32.55 6.36 -20.22
N GLY A 158 -32.46 7.44 -19.45
CA GLY A 158 -33.04 7.55 -18.11
C GLY A 158 -32.54 8.79 -17.38
N GLU A 159 -33.13 9.09 -16.23
CA GLU A 159 -32.64 10.13 -15.34
C GLU A 159 -31.29 9.72 -14.74
N ILE A 160 -30.34 10.66 -14.70
CA ILE A 160 -29.10 10.56 -13.96
C ILE A 160 -29.15 11.61 -12.86
N SER A 161 -29.11 11.18 -11.61
CA SER A 161 -29.09 12.07 -10.45
C SER A 161 -27.68 12.14 -9.88
N GLY A 162 -27.29 13.29 -9.32
CA GLY A 162 -25.95 13.50 -8.77
C GLY A 162 -26.00 14.17 -7.40
N THR A 163 -25.17 13.71 -6.47
CA THR A 163 -24.94 14.37 -5.18
C THR A 163 -23.48 14.76 -5.07
N THR A 164 -23.20 16.04 -4.82
CA THR A 164 -21.85 16.55 -4.60
C THR A 164 -21.61 16.77 -3.12
N THR A 165 -20.55 16.15 -2.60
CA THR A 165 -20.05 16.34 -1.24
C THR A 165 -18.72 17.08 -1.30
N VAL A 166 -18.59 18.13 -0.48
CA VAL A 166 -17.33 18.85 -0.28
C VAL A 166 -16.86 18.59 1.15
N LYS A 167 -15.75 17.86 1.26
CA LYS A 167 -15.10 17.50 2.52
C LYS A 167 -13.92 18.42 2.76
N VAL A 168 -13.84 19.00 3.96
CA VAL A 168 -12.76 19.91 4.40
C VAL A 168 -12.46 19.68 5.88
N HIS A 169 -11.25 20.01 6.32
CA HIS A 169 -10.83 19.83 7.71
C HIS A 169 -11.70 20.61 8.73
N ARG A 170 -12.31 21.73 8.32
CA ARG A 170 -13.21 22.53 9.15
C ARG A 170 -14.52 22.76 8.41
N ALA A 171 -15.55 22.01 8.80
CA ALA A 171 -16.86 22.08 8.15
C ALA A 171 -17.50 23.48 8.28
N THR A 172 -18.33 23.79 7.28
CA THR A 172 -19.22 24.95 7.22
C THR A 172 -20.66 24.46 7.12
N ALA A 173 -21.63 25.36 6.93
CA ALA A 173 -23.04 24.97 6.73
C ALA A 173 -23.28 24.08 5.49
N PHE A 174 -22.32 23.99 4.56
CA PHE A 174 -22.46 23.29 3.29
C PHE A 174 -21.34 22.27 3.01
N THR A 175 -20.50 21.98 4.01
CA THR A 175 -19.38 21.06 3.87
C THR A 175 -19.31 20.09 5.04
N VAL A 176 -18.64 18.95 4.84
CA VAL A 176 -18.47 17.91 5.87
C VAL A 176 -17.00 17.81 6.31
N THR A 177 -16.76 17.32 7.52
CA THR A 177 -15.42 16.92 7.95
C THR A 177 -15.10 15.49 7.50
N PRO A 178 -13.81 15.13 7.32
CA PRO A 178 -13.46 13.73 7.15
C PRO A 178 -13.93 12.90 8.35
N PRO A 179 -14.26 11.62 8.13
CA PRO A 179 -14.51 10.70 9.22
C PRO A 179 -13.25 10.58 10.11
N PRO A 180 -13.41 10.29 11.41
CA PRO A 180 -12.27 10.01 12.26
C PRO A 180 -11.57 8.74 11.78
N ASP A 181 -10.29 8.62 12.13
CA ASP A 181 -9.56 7.36 11.97
C ASP A 181 -10.25 6.24 12.77
N GLU A 182 -10.23 5.05 12.19
CA GLU A 182 -10.69 3.82 12.85
C GLU A 182 -9.51 2.92 13.17
N TYR A 183 -9.61 2.15 14.25
CA TYR A 183 -8.50 1.35 14.77
C TYR A 183 -8.91 -0.08 15.06
N GLU A 184 -7.98 -0.99 14.80
CA GLU A 184 -8.09 -2.39 15.18
C GLU A 184 -6.87 -2.83 16.00
N LEU A 185 -7.11 -3.62 17.05
CA LEU A 185 -6.06 -4.22 17.86
C LEU A 185 -6.45 -5.67 18.17
N TYR A 186 -5.57 -6.61 17.80
CA TYR A 186 -5.79 -8.03 18.04
C TYR A 186 -4.56 -8.69 18.68
N ASN A 187 -4.80 -9.55 19.66
CA ASN A 187 -3.80 -10.50 20.14
C ASN A 187 -3.92 -11.78 19.30
N MET A 188 -3.17 -11.88 18.22
CA MET A 188 -3.26 -13.01 17.28
C MET A 188 -2.86 -14.36 17.90
N THR A 189 -2.16 -14.36 19.05
CA THR A 189 -1.88 -15.60 19.79
C THR A 189 -3.11 -16.10 20.54
N ALA A 190 -3.92 -15.19 21.10
CA ALA A 190 -5.13 -15.54 21.84
C ALA A 190 -6.38 -15.61 20.95
N ASP A 191 -6.41 -14.80 19.90
CA ASP A 191 -7.48 -14.67 18.90
C ASP A 191 -6.89 -14.74 17.47
N PRO A 192 -6.60 -15.96 16.97
CA PRO A 192 -6.00 -16.14 15.64
C PRO A 192 -6.93 -15.77 14.48
N LEU A 193 -8.22 -15.60 14.74
CA LEU A 193 -9.24 -15.27 13.73
C LEU A 193 -9.58 -13.78 13.71
N GLU A 194 -8.98 -12.98 14.59
CA GLU A 194 -9.17 -11.52 14.67
C GLU A 194 -10.66 -11.16 14.82
N ILE A 195 -11.37 -11.86 15.71
CA ILE A 195 -12.80 -11.68 15.96
C ILE A 195 -13.05 -10.53 16.95
N ASP A 196 -12.23 -10.45 18.01
CA ASP A 196 -12.47 -9.54 19.13
C ASP A 196 -11.55 -8.32 19.02
N ASN A 197 -12.03 -7.24 18.41
CA ASN A 197 -11.28 -5.99 18.35
C ASN A 197 -11.10 -5.37 19.75
N LEU A 198 -9.85 -5.27 20.19
CA LEU A 198 -9.46 -4.73 21.49
C LEU A 198 -9.18 -3.23 21.48
N ALA A 199 -9.25 -2.57 20.32
CA ALA A 199 -8.96 -1.14 20.20
C ALA A 199 -9.96 -0.32 21.02
N GLY A 200 -9.45 0.69 21.74
CA GLY A 200 -10.25 1.54 22.61
C GLY A 200 -10.63 0.91 23.95
N ASN A 201 -10.33 -0.38 24.18
CA ASN A 201 -10.55 -1.02 25.47
C ASN A 201 -9.52 -0.53 26.51
N PRO A 202 -9.93 0.07 27.65
CA PRO A 202 -9.00 0.58 28.66
C PRO A 202 -8.02 -0.45 29.22
N ALA A 203 -8.41 -1.73 29.26
CA ALA A 203 -7.56 -2.82 29.75
C ALA A 203 -6.31 -3.04 28.86
N TYR A 204 -6.39 -2.65 27.59
CA TYR A 204 -5.32 -2.83 26.60
C TYR A 204 -4.68 -1.51 26.17
N ALA A 205 -4.99 -0.39 26.83
CA ALA A 205 -4.53 0.95 26.45
C ALA A 205 -3.00 1.06 26.35
N ALA A 206 -2.26 0.41 27.27
CA ALA A 206 -0.79 0.40 27.24
C ALA A 206 -0.24 -0.35 26.01
N ILE A 207 -0.84 -1.49 25.66
CA ILE A 207 -0.46 -2.30 24.49
C ILE A 207 -0.81 -1.55 23.21
N GLN A 208 -2.00 -0.93 23.16
CA GLN A 208 -2.40 -0.09 22.04
C GLN A 208 -1.42 1.07 21.82
N ALA A 209 -1.04 1.79 22.89
CA ALA A 209 -0.07 2.88 22.80
C ALA A 209 1.31 2.40 22.32
N GLN A 210 1.77 1.24 22.82
CA GLN A 210 3.02 0.64 22.38
C GLN A 210 2.98 0.25 20.88
N MET A 211 1.90 -0.39 20.44
CA MET A 211 1.73 -0.79 19.05
C MET A 211 1.55 0.42 18.11
N ALA A 212 0.87 1.48 18.55
CA ALA A 212 0.74 2.72 17.79
C ALA A 212 2.08 3.42 17.60
N ASN A 213 2.93 3.47 18.64
CA ASN A 213 4.29 3.98 18.52
C ASN A 213 5.12 3.15 17.54
N LEU A 214 4.99 1.81 17.62
CA LEU A 214 5.68 0.91 16.72
C LEU A 214 5.23 1.08 15.27
N LEU A 215 3.93 1.30 15.03
CA LEU A 215 3.40 1.61 13.71
C LEU A 215 4.05 2.86 13.12
N VAL A 216 4.13 3.95 13.89
CA VAL A 216 4.77 5.20 13.47
C VAL A 216 6.26 4.98 13.16
N GLU A 217 6.99 4.32 14.06
CA GLU A 217 8.41 4.00 13.83
C GLU A 217 8.61 3.19 12.55
N GLN A 218 7.79 2.16 12.33
CA GLN A 218 7.92 1.32 11.14
C GLN A 218 7.49 2.03 9.85
N ARG A 219 6.47 2.88 9.90
CA ARG A 219 6.10 3.74 8.77
C ARG A 219 7.27 4.63 8.39
N ASP A 220 7.84 5.37 9.35
CA ASP A 220 8.90 6.33 9.07
C ASP A 220 10.18 5.66 8.53
N LEU A 221 10.41 4.39 8.90
CA LEU A 221 11.53 3.58 8.37
C LEU A 221 11.25 2.98 6.98
N LYS A 222 10.01 2.62 6.67
CA LYS A 222 9.69 1.71 5.54
C LYS A 222 8.84 2.33 4.45
N ARG A 223 8.12 3.41 4.72
CA ARG A 223 7.33 4.13 3.74
C ARG A 223 8.25 5.07 2.96
N ILE A 224 8.56 4.70 1.72
CA ILE A 224 9.40 5.50 0.83
C ILE A 224 8.52 6.16 -0.22
N GLU A 225 8.64 7.47 -0.34
CA GLU A 225 7.97 8.25 -1.38
C GLU A 225 8.96 8.59 -2.51
N PRO A 226 8.48 8.75 -3.76
CA PRO A 226 9.31 9.23 -4.85
C PRO A 226 9.98 10.56 -4.48
N SER A 227 11.30 10.68 -4.66
CA SER A 227 12.02 11.89 -4.27
C SER A 227 11.84 13.06 -5.26
N GLY A 228 11.11 12.83 -6.36
CA GLY A 228 10.77 13.84 -7.35
C GLY A 228 11.97 14.37 -8.13
N ARG A 229 13.14 13.72 -8.07
CA ARG A 229 14.37 14.18 -8.73
C ARG A 229 14.42 13.88 -10.23
N GLY A 230 13.44 13.17 -10.76
CA GLY A 230 13.11 13.28 -12.18
C GLY A 230 12.24 14.51 -12.39
N SER A 231 12.73 15.51 -13.13
CA SER A 231 11.84 16.50 -13.77
C SER A 231 10.92 15.76 -14.73
N VAL A 232 9.84 15.17 -14.21
CA VAL A 232 8.61 15.01 -14.95
C VAL A 232 7.97 16.38 -14.84
N THR A 233 8.15 17.19 -15.88
CA THR A 233 7.36 18.40 -16.10
C THR A 233 5.92 18.05 -15.71
N LYS A 234 5.33 18.81 -14.78
CA LYS A 234 3.93 18.65 -14.33
C LYS A 234 2.95 18.98 -15.47
N GLN A 235 3.04 18.30 -16.61
CA GLN A 235 2.19 18.50 -17.78
C GLN A 235 1.09 17.45 -17.92
N ASN A 236 1.12 16.37 -17.13
CA ASN A 236 0.05 15.36 -17.17
C ASN A 236 -1.08 15.61 -16.16
N ALA A 237 -1.04 16.70 -15.39
CA ALA A 237 -2.13 17.09 -14.49
C ALA A 237 -3.10 18.15 -15.07
N GLN A 238 -2.93 18.55 -16.34
CA GLN A 238 -3.78 19.57 -16.98
C GLN A 238 -4.16 19.25 -18.44
N LEU A 239 -4.42 17.98 -18.77
CA LEU A 239 -5.03 17.61 -20.05
C LEU A 239 -6.37 16.88 -19.85
N SER A 240 -7.33 17.55 -19.21
CA SER A 240 -8.75 17.18 -19.27
C SER A 240 -9.67 18.34 -18.85
N GLN A 241 -9.42 19.53 -19.40
CA GLN A 241 -10.34 20.68 -19.28
C GLN A 241 -10.58 21.23 -20.68
N GLY A 242 -11.24 20.44 -21.51
CA GLY A 242 -11.74 20.83 -22.82
C GLY A 242 -12.82 19.85 -23.25
N PRO A 243 -13.90 20.31 -23.94
CA PRO A 243 -14.93 19.40 -24.43
C PRO A 243 -14.28 18.39 -25.37
N VAL A 244 -14.49 17.10 -25.09
CA VAL A 244 -14.03 16.00 -25.94
C VAL A 244 -14.69 16.15 -27.32
N PRO A 245 -13.93 16.23 -28.43
CA PRO A 245 -14.53 16.22 -29.76
C PRO A 245 -15.23 14.87 -29.98
N ALA A 246 -16.44 14.92 -30.56
CA ALA A 246 -17.23 13.73 -30.83
C ALA A 246 -16.43 12.67 -31.60
N ARG A 247 -16.55 11.42 -31.16
CA ARG A 247 -15.92 10.25 -31.76
C ARG A 247 -16.29 10.17 -33.26
N PRO A 248 -15.32 10.21 -34.20
CA PRO A 248 -15.65 10.06 -35.62
C PRO A 248 -16.13 8.63 -35.89
N THR A 249 -17.41 8.51 -36.28
CA THR A 249 -18.00 7.27 -36.77
C THR A 249 -17.69 7.14 -38.25
N GLY A 250 -16.59 6.48 -38.60
CA GLY A 250 -16.24 6.20 -40.00
C GLY A 250 -15.04 5.27 -40.16
N PRO A 251 -14.94 4.55 -41.29
CA PRO A 251 -13.93 3.54 -41.55
C PRO A 251 -12.57 4.19 -41.88
N GLN A 252 -11.90 4.71 -40.87
CA GLN A 252 -10.47 5.08 -40.93
C GLN A 252 -9.75 4.45 -39.74
N GLN A 253 -9.86 3.12 -39.64
CA GLN A 253 -9.12 2.31 -38.70
C GLN A 253 -8.22 1.38 -39.51
N LEU A 254 -7.08 1.88 -39.99
CA LEU A 254 -6.03 1.03 -40.58
C LEU A 254 -4.70 1.76 -40.80
N VAL A 255 -4.24 2.63 -39.88
CA VAL A 255 -2.82 3.05 -39.85
C VAL A 255 -2.41 3.41 -38.41
N ALA A 256 -2.38 2.43 -37.50
CA ALA A 256 -1.74 2.57 -36.19
C ALA A 256 -1.52 1.19 -35.55
N LEU A 257 -0.91 0.28 -36.32
CA LEU A 257 -0.42 -0.98 -35.79
C LEU A 257 0.84 -1.39 -36.57
N ASP A 258 1.82 -0.49 -36.65
CA ASP A 258 3.10 -0.79 -37.31
C ASP A 258 4.23 0.16 -36.87
N ILE A 259 4.44 0.34 -35.56
CA ILE A 259 5.74 0.76 -35.01
C ILE A 259 5.95 0.07 -33.65
N VAL A 260 6.04 -1.27 -33.66
CA VAL A 260 6.56 -2.06 -32.52
C VAL A 260 7.70 -3.02 -32.96
N ASN A 261 8.11 -3.05 -34.24
CA ASN A 261 9.15 -3.96 -34.73
C ASN A 261 10.28 -3.28 -35.50
N THR A 262 11.03 -2.39 -34.85
CA THR A 262 12.32 -1.91 -35.39
C THR A 262 13.32 -1.58 -34.29
N LEU A 263 13.57 -2.52 -33.36
CA LEU A 263 14.81 -2.56 -32.56
C LEU A 263 15.27 -4.02 -32.37
N SER A 264 15.48 -4.70 -33.48
CA SER A 264 16.38 -5.83 -33.60
C SER A 264 17.01 -5.76 -34.99
N ASN A 265 18.34 -5.63 -35.02
CA ASN A 265 19.24 -5.39 -36.16
C ASN A 265 19.65 -3.92 -36.40
N ALA A 266 20.53 -3.43 -35.52
CA ALA A 266 21.69 -2.60 -35.85
C ALA A 266 22.72 -2.72 -34.72
#